data_AF-A0A1G3QAZ7-F1
#
_entry.id   AF-A0A1G3QAZ7-F1
#
_cell.length_a   1.000
_cell.length_b   1.000
_cell.length_c   1.000
_cell.angle_alpha   90.00
_cell.angle_beta   90.00
_cell.angle_gamma   90.00
#
_symmetry.space_group_name_H-M   'P 1'
#
loop_
_entity.id
_entity.type
_entity.pdbx_description
1 polymer ?
#
loop_
_entity_poly.entity_id
_entity_poly.type
_entity_poly.pdbx_seq_one_letter_code
_entity_poly.pdbx_strand_id
1 'polypeptide(L)'
;MEKLDALTEKIYREGVDKAQKEASVILDDAKNKADELLKNAQTDAKAIIVSAENRAKEITRNAEAEVKLAGDQALSFIRQKIKDLISVKSLDAGMSPSFSDPVFIKELVIEIIKKWDGFSGTLMLPSSMQGKTDTAFANSIKSAAKDLKIEFERSTGGGFKIIPQDGAYKITFTDADFTEFFKPFLREKTEEILFRR
;
A
#
# COMPACT_ATOMS: atom_id res chain seq x y z
N MET A 1 -70.64 78.04 32.10
CA MET A 1 -70.53 76.57 32.08
C MET A 1 -70.18 76.07 30.67
N GLU A 2 -70.87 76.50 29.62
CA GLU A 2 -70.60 76.08 28.22
C GLU A 2 -69.14 76.13 27.72
N LYS A 3 -68.34 77.13 28.14
CA LYS A 3 -66.92 77.22 27.72
C LYS A 3 -66.00 76.17 28.36
N LEU A 4 -66.36 75.65 29.53
CA LEU A 4 -65.56 74.63 30.24
C LEU A 4 -65.86 73.24 29.67
N ASP A 5 -67.13 72.96 29.40
CA ASP A 5 -67.57 71.69 28.81
C ASP A 5 -67.01 71.53 27.38
N ALA A 6 -67.05 72.60 26.57
CA ALA A 6 -66.45 72.60 25.23
C ALA A 6 -64.92 72.40 25.24
N LEU A 7 -64.21 72.92 26.24
CA LEU A 7 -62.76 72.72 26.39
C LEU A 7 -62.43 71.28 26.82
N THR A 8 -63.26 70.70 27.68
CA THR A 8 -63.11 69.32 28.16
C THR A 8 -63.37 68.31 27.05
N GLU A 9 -64.42 68.52 26.25
CA GLU A 9 -64.73 67.73 25.05
C GLU A 9 -63.59 67.77 24.03
N LYS A 10 -62.99 68.94 23.83
CA LYS A 10 -61.86 69.14 22.92
C LYS A 10 -60.59 68.42 23.41
N ILE A 11 -60.26 68.54 24.69
CA ILE A 11 -59.12 67.83 25.30
C ILE A 11 -59.30 66.32 25.23
N TYR A 12 -60.52 65.83 25.47
CA TYR A 12 -60.84 64.41 25.35
C TYR A 12 -60.65 63.90 23.91
N ARG A 13 -61.19 64.61 22.91
CA ARG A 13 -60.99 64.25 21.49
C ARG A 13 -59.52 64.29 21.08
N GLU A 14 -58.78 65.33 21.46
CA GLU A 14 -57.35 65.43 21.16
C GLU A 14 -56.55 64.30 21.84
N GLY A 15 -56.93 63.90 23.06
CA GLY A 15 -56.34 62.76 23.77
C GLY A 15 -56.63 61.42 23.10
N VAL A 16 -57.88 61.19 22.69
CA VAL A 16 -58.30 59.98 21.98
C VAL A 16 -57.62 59.88 20.61
N ASP A 17 -57.62 60.96 19.82
CA ASP A 17 -56.98 60.99 18.50
C ASP A 17 -55.47 60.72 18.61
N LYS A 18 -54.81 61.30 19.63
CA LYS A 18 -53.38 61.08 19.87
C LYS A 18 -53.08 59.63 20.27
N ALA A 19 -53.87 59.07 21.19
CA ALA A 19 -53.74 57.66 21.60
C ALA A 19 -53.97 56.70 20.44
N GLN A 20 -54.95 56.98 19.58
CA GLN A 20 -55.27 56.16 18.41
C GLN A 20 -54.14 56.21 17.36
N LYS A 21 -53.51 57.38 17.21
CA LYS A 21 -52.34 57.55 16.34
C LYS A 21 -51.11 56.82 16.87
N GLU A 22 -50.84 56.89 18.18
CA GLU A 22 -49.75 56.14 18.82
C GLU A 22 -49.97 54.62 18.74
N ALA A 23 -51.21 54.15 18.95
CA ALA A 23 -51.56 52.75 18.79
C ALA A 23 -51.37 52.25 17.35
N SER A 24 -51.72 53.07 16.35
CA SER A 24 -51.46 52.76 14.94
C SER A 24 -49.97 52.62 14.66
N VAL A 25 -49.14 53.54 15.16
CA VAL A 25 -47.68 53.49 14.99
C VAL A 25 -47.10 52.22 15.61
N ILE A 26 -47.54 51.82 16.81
CA ILE A 26 -47.08 50.60 17.47
C ILE A 26 -47.48 49.35 16.66
N LEU A 27 -48.70 49.31 16.14
CA LEU A 27 -49.17 48.19 15.32
C LEU A 27 -48.40 48.08 14.00
N ASP A 28 -48.11 49.20 13.36
CA ASP A 28 -47.35 49.22 12.10
C ASP A 28 -45.89 48.81 12.34
N ASP A 29 -45.26 49.29 13.42
CA ASP A 29 -43.90 48.87 13.79
C ASP A 29 -43.83 47.38 14.15
N ALA A 30 -44.83 46.85 14.87
CA ALA A 30 -44.92 45.44 15.19
C ALA A 30 -45.09 44.56 13.94
N LYS A 31 -45.92 44.99 12.97
CA LYS A 31 -46.07 44.29 11.68
C LYS A 31 -44.77 44.31 10.88
N ASN A 32 -44.11 45.46 10.77
CA ASN A 32 -42.84 45.58 10.07
C ASN A 32 -41.77 44.67 10.67
N LYS A 33 -41.66 44.63 12.01
CA LYS A 33 -40.74 43.72 12.71
C LYS A 33 -41.08 42.25 12.47
N ALA A 34 -42.35 41.89 12.49
CA ALA A 34 -42.79 40.52 12.22
C ALA A 34 -42.42 40.09 10.78
N ASP A 35 -42.66 40.96 9.80
CA ASP A 35 -42.32 40.71 8.40
C ASP A 35 -40.80 40.58 8.19
N GLU A 36 -40.00 41.42 8.87
CA GLU A 36 -38.53 41.34 8.85
C GLU A 36 -38.05 40.00 9.46
N LEU A 37 -38.60 39.60 10.60
CA LEU A 37 -38.26 38.35 11.26
C LEU A 37 -38.60 37.14 10.38
N LEU A 38 -39.77 37.17 9.72
CA LEU A 38 -40.20 36.13 8.78
C LEU A 38 -39.26 36.05 7.58
N LYS A 39 -38.86 37.19 7.02
CA LYS A 39 -37.93 37.26 5.88
C LYS A 39 -36.54 36.74 6.25
N ASN A 40 -36.04 37.10 7.44
CA ASN A 40 -34.76 36.61 7.94
C ASN A 40 -34.80 35.11 8.17
N ALA A 41 -35.85 34.59 8.82
CA ALA A 41 -36.04 33.16 9.03
C ALA A 41 -36.12 32.38 7.70
N GLN A 42 -36.80 32.91 6.69
CA GLN A 42 -36.84 32.31 5.35
C GLN A 42 -35.47 32.32 4.66
N THR A 43 -34.68 33.38 4.85
CA THR A 43 -33.33 33.49 4.30
C THR A 43 -32.39 32.49 4.95
N ASP A 44 -32.43 32.38 6.28
CA ASP A 44 -31.63 31.43 7.04
C ASP A 44 -32.00 29.98 6.70
N ALA A 45 -33.30 29.68 6.59
CA ALA A 45 -33.76 28.36 6.17
C ALA A 45 -33.24 27.97 4.78
N LYS A 46 -33.27 28.90 3.82
CA LYS A 46 -32.70 28.69 2.48
C LYS A 46 -31.19 28.47 2.56
N ALA A 47 -30.46 29.26 3.35
CA ALA A 47 -29.02 29.10 3.52
C ALA A 47 -28.65 27.74 4.13
N ILE A 48 -29.42 27.27 5.13
CA ILE A 48 -29.24 25.95 5.75
C ILE A 48 -29.44 24.84 4.72
N ILE A 49 -30.52 24.90 3.93
CA ILE A 49 -30.80 23.90 2.89
C ILE A 49 -29.67 23.86 1.86
N VAL A 50 -29.25 25.01 1.32
CA VAL A 50 -28.15 25.09 0.35
C VAL A 50 -26.85 24.55 0.95
N SER A 51 -26.54 24.88 2.21
CA SER A 51 -25.36 24.36 2.88
C SER A 51 -25.44 22.83 3.08
N ALA A 52 -26.60 22.29 3.42
CA ALA A 52 -26.80 20.86 3.59
C ALA A 52 -26.66 20.11 2.27
N GLU A 53 -27.23 20.63 1.18
CA GLU A 53 -27.10 20.06 -0.16
C GLU A 53 -25.65 20.06 -0.65
N ASN A 54 -24.91 21.15 -0.42
CA ASN A 54 -23.50 21.23 -0.78
C ASN A 54 -22.64 20.22 -0.01
N ARG A 55 -22.87 20.11 1.31
CA ARG A 55 -22.19 19.10 2.14
C ARG A 55 -22.53 17.67 1.70
N ALA A 56 -23.79 17.40 1.37
CA ALA A 56 -24.20 16.08 0.87
C ALA A 56 -23.49 15.73 -0.45
N LYS A 57 -23.40 16.67 -1.39
CA LYS A 57 -22.65 16.49 -2.65
C LYS A 57 -21.17 16.23 -2.40
N GLU A 58 -20.56 16.95 -1.47
CA GLU A 58 -19.15 16.77 -1.11
C GLU A 58 -18.91 15.39 -0.48
N ILE A 59 -19.76 14.97 0.46
CA ILE A 59 -19.68 13.64 1.08
C ILE A 59 -19.80 12.55 0.03
N THR A 60 -20.78 12.63 -0.88
CA THR A 60 -20.94 11.63 -1.95
C THR A 60 -19.72 11.58 -2.86
N ARG A 61 -19.21 12.73 -3.29
CA ARG A 61 -18.01 12.80 -4.15
C ARG A 61 -16.79 12.19 -3.46
N ASN A 62 -16.61 12.45 -2.16
CA ASN A 62 -15.50 11.90 -1.39
C ASN A 62 -15.66 10.38 -1.23
N ALA A 63 -16.86 9.90 -0.91
CA ALA A 63 -17.16 8.48 -0.81
C ALA A 63 -16.90 7.72 -2.13
N GLU A 64 -17.32 8.28 -3.26
CA GLU A 64 -17.04 7.71 -4.59
C GLU A 64 -15.53 7.62 -4.88
N ALA A 65 -14.78 8.66 -4.51
CA ALA A 65 -13.32 8.67 -4.67
C ALA A 65 -12.64 7.63 -3.77
N GLU A 66 -13.08 7.49 -2.51
CA GLU A 66 -12.58 6.48 -1.58
C GLU A 66 -12.86 5.06 -2.06
N VAL A 67 -14.08 4.78 -2.54
CA VAL A 67 -14.44 3.47 -3.11
C VAL A 67 -13.56 3.13 -4.30
N LYS A 68 -13.35 4.09 -5.21
CA LYS A 68 -12.47 3.90 -6.37
C LYS A 68 -11.02 3.61 -5.94
N LEU A 69 -10.50 4.39 -5.00
CA LEU A 69 -9.15 4.20 -4.47
C LEU A 69 -8.99 2.82 -3.82
N ALA A 70 -9.96 2.39 -3.02
CA ALA A 70 -9.96 1.06 -2.41
C ALA A 70 -9.99 -0.06 -3.47
N GLY A 71 -10.77 0.13 -4.54
CA GLY A 71 -10.80 -0.79 -5.68
C GLY A 71 -9.44 -0.89 -6.39
N ASP A 72 -8.80 0.25 -6.67
CA ASP A 72 -7.49 0.30 -7.31
C ASP A 72 -6.40 -0.34 -6.42
N GLN A 73 -6.46 -0.10 -5.11
CA GLN A 73 -5.58 -0.73 -4.12
C GLN A 73 -5.78 -2.25 -4.06
N ALA A 74 -7.02 -2.72 -4.05
CA ALA A 74 -7.34 -4.15 -4.06
C ALA A 74 -6.82 -4.82 -5.34
N LEU A 75 -7.01 -4.18 -6.49
CA LEU A 75 -6.49 -4.68 -7.77
C LEU A 75 -4.97 -4.75 -7.78
N SER A 76 -4.29 -3.70 -7.31
CA SER A 76 -2.83 -3.66 -7.17
C SER A 76 -2.32 -4.78 -6.26
N PHE A 77 -2.97 -4.99 -5.12
CA PHE A 77 -2.63 -6.08 -4.20
C PHE A 77 -2.79 -7.47 -4.84
N ILE A 78 -3.89 -7.71 -5.57
CA ILE A 78 -4.11 -8.97 -6.28
C ILE A 78 -3.03 -9.20 -7.34
N ARG A 79 -2.71 -8.18 -8.15
CA ARG A 79 -1.63 -8.27 -9.15
C ARG A 79 -0.29 -8.63 -8.49
N GLN A 80 0.03 -8.01 -7.36
CA GLN A 80 1.24 -8.32 -6.61
C GLN A 80 1.25 -9.77 -6.13
N LYS A 81 0.14 -10.26 -5.57
CA LYS A 81 0.01 -11.66 -5.14
C LYS A 81 0.15 -12.64 -6.29
N ILE A 82 -0.41 -12.34 -7.47
CA ILE A 82 -0.25 -13.16 -8.67
C ILE A 82 1.23 -13.21 -9.09
N LYS A 83 1.92 -12.06 -9.13
CA LYS A 83 3.36 -12.01 -9.44
C LYS A 83 4.18 -12.85 -8.49
N ASP A 84 3.91 -12.73 -7.20
CA ASP A 84 4.65 -13.47 -6.17
C ASP A 84 4.40 -14.98 -6.28
N LEU A 85 3.15 -15.41 -6.47
CA LEU A 85 2.83 -16.83 -6.64
C LEU A 85 3.49 -17.44 -7.87
N ILE A 86 3.47 -16.73 -9.01
CA ILE A 86 4.09 -17.21 -10.24
C ILE A 86 5.61 -17.25 -10.07
N SER A 87 6.22 -16.17 -9.58
CA SER A 87 7.67 -16.10 -9.40
C SER A 87 8.17 -17.19 -8.45
N VAL A 88 7.54 -17.36 -7.29
CA VAL A 88 7.92 -18.39 -6.31
C VAL A 88 7.75 -19.80 -6.90
N LYS A 89 6.58 -20.09 -7.51
CA LYS A 89 6.32 -21.43 -8.06
C LYS A 89 7.24 -21.77 -9.23
N SER A 90 7.57 -20.81 -10.09
CA SER A 90 8.49 -21.01 -11.22
C SER A 90 9.93 -21.22 -10.76
N LEU A 91 10.37 -20.52 -9.70
CA LEU A 91 11.72 -20.68 -9.14
C LEU A 91 11.87 -21.98 -8.37
N ASP A 92 10.92 -22.30 -7.48
CA ASP A 92 10.97 -23.50 -6.65
C ASP A 92 10.94 -24.78 -7.48
N ALA A 93 10.13 -24.81 -8.55
CA ALA A 93 10.04 -25.96 -9.44
C ALA A 93 11.33 -26.20 -10.25
N GLY A 94 12.08 -25.15 -10.58
CA GLY A 94 13.32 -25.25 -11.37
C GLY A 94 14.58 -25.43 -10.51
N MET A 95 14.67 -24.74 -9.37
CA MET A 95 15.93 -24.66 -8.62
C MET A 95 16.12 -25.74 -7.58
N SER A 96 15.10 -26.10 -6.79
CA SER A 96 15.28 -27.10 -5.74
C SER A 96 15.71 -28.49 -6.29
N PRO A 97 15.19 -28.96 -7.44
CA PRO A 97 15.71 -30.17 -8.09
C PRO A 97 17.14 -30.00 -8.64
N SER A 98 17.47 -28.84 -9.21
CA SER A 98 18.79 -28.58 -9.81
C SER A 98 19.91 -28.60 -8.76
N PHE A 99 19.65 -28.10 -7.55
CA PHE A 99 20.62 -28.18 -6.43
C PHE A 99 20.78 -29.59 -5.84
N SER A 100 20.00 -30.55 -6.32
CA SER A 100 20.14 -31.98 -6.02
C SER A 100 20.82 -32.78 -7.15
N ASP A 101 21.16 -32.12 -8.26
CA ASP A 101 21.85 -32.70 -9.42
C ASP A 101 23.38 -32.51 -9.31
N PRO A 102 24.16 -33.60 -9.24
CA PRO A 102 25.62 -33.54 -9.20
C PRO A 102 26.25 -32.85 -10.41
N VAL A 103 25.65 -32.94 -11.60
CA VAL A 103 26.22 -32.33 -12.80
C VAL A 103 26.16 -30.81 -12.71
N PHE A 104 24.99 -30.28 -12.36
CA PHE A 104 24.80 -28.85 -12.15
C PHE A 104 25.73 -28.29 -11.06
N ILE A 105 25.79 -28.95 -9.90
CA ILE A 105 26.65 -28.53 -8.79
C ILE A 105 28.13 -28.52 -9.21
N LYS A 106 28.57 -29.55 -9.93
CA LYS A 106 29.95 -29.63 -10.45
C LYS A 106 30.29 -28.43 -11.32
N GLU A 107 29.44 -28.12 -12.29
CA GLU A 107 29.67 -27.03 -13.24
C GLU A 107 29.66 -25.67 -12.55
N LEU A 108 28.70 -25.46 -11.64
CA LEU A 108 28.60 -24.22 -10.87
C LEU A 108 29.82 -24.00 -9.98
N VAL A 109 30.27 -25.03 -9.25
CA VAL A 109 31.48 -24.96 -8.41
C VAL A 109 32.71 -24.64 -9.26
N ILE A 110 32.89 -25.30 -10.42
CA ILE A 110 34.02 -25.03 -11.31
C ILE A 110 34.01 -23.58 -11.80
N GLU A 111 32.85 -23.07 -12.21
CA GLU A 111 32.77 -21.71 -12.74
C GLU A 111 33.05 -20.65 -11.67
N ILE A 112 32.61 -20.89 -10.43
CA ILE A 112 32.91 -20.01 -9.29
C ILE A 112 34.40 -20.03 -8.97
N ILE A 113 34.99 -21.23 -8.82
CA ILE A 113 36.40 -21.39 -8.44
C ILE A 113 37.32 -20.81 -9.50
N LYS A 114 36.97 -20.91 -10.80
CA LYS A 114 37.73 -20.26 -11.90
C LYS A 114 37.81 -18.74 -11.78
N LYS A 115 36.91 -18.08 -11.03
CA LYS A 115 36.99 -16.63 -10.79
C LYS A 115 37.99 -16.28 -9.69
N TRP A 116 38.48 -17.26 -8.93
CA TRP A 116 39.52 -17.10 -7.92
C TRP A 116 40.81 -17.78 -8.37
N ASP A 117 41.76 -16.98 -8.83
CA ASP A 117 43.08 -17.49 -9.23
C ASP A 117 43.77 -18.20 -8.06
N GLY A 118 44.12 -19.47 -8.27
CA GLY A 118 44.87 -20.26 -7.29
C GLY A 118 44.07 -20.62 -6.03
N PHE A 119 42.74 -20.70 -6.10
CA PHE A 119 41.90 -21.03 -4.94
C PHE A 119 42.30 -22.37 -4.30
N SER A 120 42.56 -22.33 -2.98
CA SER A 120 42.75 -23.50 -2.13
C SER A 120 41.78 -23.44 -0.94
N GLY A 121 41.30 -24.60 -0.48
CA GLY A 121 40.31 -24.63 0.60
C GLY A 121 39.48 -25.91 0.65
N THR A 122 38.27 -25.79 1.19
CA THR A 122 37.31 -26.88 1.35
C THR A 122 35.99 -26.54 0.67
N LEU A 123 35.55 -27.44 -0.21
CA LEU A 123 34.18 -27.53 -0.70
C LEU A 123 33.38 -28.45 0.22
N MET A 124 32.32 -27.93 0.81
CA MET A 124 31.44 -28.67 1.70
C MET A 124 30.11 -28.95 0.99
N LEU A 125 29.79 -30.23 0.82
CA LEU A 125 28.59 -30.72 0.16
C LEU A 125 27.62 -31.35 1.17
N PRO A 126 26.31 -31.41 0.90
CA PRO A 126 25.35 -32.13 1.72
C PRO A 126 25.63 -33.63 1.71
N SER A 127 25.44 -34.31 2.84
CA SER A 127 25.60 -35.77 2.95
C SER A 127 24.69 -36.55 1.98
N SER A 128 23.57 -35.98 1.54
CA SER A 128 22.70 -36.56 0.50
C SER A 128 23.38 -36.71 -0.87
N MET A 129 24.50 -36.00 -1.10
CA MET A 129 25.27 -36.05 -2.35
C MET A 129 26.40 -37.08 -2.32
N GLN A 130 26.75 -37.64 -1.16
CA GLN A 130 27.91 -38.53 -1.00
C GLN A 130 27.86 -39.77 -1.90
N GLY A 131 26.66 -40.30 -2.19
CA GLY A 131 26.46 -41.42 -3.12
C GLY A 131 26.26 -41.02 -4.58
N LYS A 132 26.22 -39.71 -4.88
CA LYS A 132 25.95 -39.16 -6.22
C LYS A 132 27.16 -38.46 -6.84
N THR A 133 28.18 -38.16 -6.04
CA THR A 133 29.46 -37.57 -6.50
C THR A 133 30.48 -38.69 -6.70
N ASP A 134 30.65 -39.14 -7.94
CA ASP A 134 31.61 -40.17 -8.29
C ASP A 134 33.06 -39.64 -8.40
N THR A 135 33.99 -40.53 -8.73
CA THR A 135 35.40 -40.16 -8.94
C THR A 135 35.56 -39.13 -10.06
N ALA A 136 34.71 -39.15 -11.09
CA ALA A 136 34.74 -38.21 -12.20
C ALA A 136 34.33 -36.79 -11.76
N PHE A 137 33.33 -36.67 -10.89
CA PHE A 137 32.96 -35.41 -10.23
C PHE A 137 34.17 -34.83 -9.48
N ALA A 138 34.77 -35.62 -8.58
CA ALA A 138 35.90 -35.16 -7.76
C ALA A 138 37.10 -34.75 -8.62
N ASN A 139 37.41 -35.51 -9.67
CA ASN A 139 38.50 -35.20 -10.59
C ASN A 139 38.23 -33.92 -11.40
N SER A 140 36.98 -33.67 -11.79
CA SER A 140 36.60 -32.45 -12.52
C SER A 140 36.82 -31.21 -11.66
N ILE A 141 36.41 -31.26 -10.40
CA ILE A 141 36.64 -30.16 -9.45
C ILE A 141 38.15 -29.96 -9.19
N LYS A 142 38.89 -31.05 -8.94
CA LYS A 142 40.34 -30.99 -8.71
C LYS A 142 41.15 -30.48 -9.91
N SER A 143 40.63 -30.66 -11.12
CA SER A 143 41.25 -30.12 -12.33
C SER A 143 41.13 -28.59 -12.37
N ALA A 144 40.08 -28.02 -11.78
CA ALA A 144 39.91 -26.57 -11.66
C ALA A 144 40.65 -25.99 -10.43
N ALA A 145 40.69 -26.72 -9.30
CA ALA A 145 41.48 -26.35 -8.13
C ALA A 145 42.12 -27.58 -7.48
N LYS A 146 43.44 -27.74 -7.68
CA LYS A 146 44.18 -28.94 -7.26
C LYS A 146 44.17 -29.18 -5.74
N ASP A 147 44.22 -28.10 -4.97
CA ASP A 147 44.32 -28.14 -3.50
C ASP A 147 42.96 -28.04 -2.79
N LEU A 148 41.86 -28.20 -3.54
CA LEU A 148 40.51 -28.18 -2.97
C LEU A 148 40.17 -29.54 -2.33
N LYS A 149 39.85 -29.52 -1.04
CA LYS A 149 39.29 -30.67 -0.30
C LYS A 149 37.78 -30.72 -0.47
N ILE A 150 37.23 -31.92 -0.64
CA ILE A 150 35.78 -32.12 -0.70
C ILE A 150 35.36 -32.83 0.59
N GLU A 151 34.47 -32.21 1.35
CA GLU A 151 33.91 -32.73 2.59
C GLU A 151 32.39 -32.76 2.54
N PHE A 152 31.79 -33.62 3.36
CA PHE A 152 30.34 -33.76 3.45
C PHE A 152 29.84 -33.37 4.84
N GLU A 153 28.77 -32.59 4.90
CA GLU A 153 28.12 -32.18 6.16
C GLU A 153 26.67 -32.66 6.22
N ARG A 154 26.16 -32.87 7.44
CA ARG A 154 24.72 -33.05 7.65
C ARG A 154 24.01 -31.70 7.50
N SER A 155 23.52 -31.45 6.29
CA SER A 155 22.69 -30.31 5.93
C SER A 155 21.24 -30.77 5.70
N THR A 156 20.27 -29.99 6.16
CA THR A 156 18.83 -30.20 5.86
C THR A 156 18.39 -29.53 4.56
N GLY A 157 19.21 -28.65 3.96
CA GLY A 157 18.95 -27.97 2.69
C GLY A 157 19.88 -28.40 1.56
N GLY A 158 19.48 -28.14 0.31
CA GLY A 158 20.33 -28.28 -0.88
C GLY A 158 21.40 -27.19 -0.96
N GLY A 159 22.41 -27.35 -1.83
CA GLY A 159 23.49 -26.37 -1.98
C GLY A 159 24.90 -26.88 -1.72
N PHE A 160 25.85 -25.96 -1.57
CA PHE A 160 27.23 -26.22 -1.16
C PHE A 160 27.86 -24.98 -0.51
N LYS A 161 28.97 -25.18 0.21
CA LYS A 161 29.79 -24.09 0.74
C LYS A 161 31.22 -24.16 0.25
N ILE A 162 31.84 -23.00 0.08
CA ILE A 162 33.26 -22.86 -0.22
C ILE A 162 33.91 -22.11 0.92
N ILE A 163 34.97 -22.69 1.49
CA ILE A 163 35.75 -22.14 2.61
C ILE A 163 37.20 -22.10 2.15
N PRO A 164 37.84 -20.93 2.03
CA PRO A 164 39.25 -20.85 1.68
C PRO A 164 40.14 -21.45 2.77
N GLN A 165 41.38 -21.80 2.43
CA GLN A 165 42.32 -22.45 3.33
C GLN A 165 42.66 -21.62 4.57
N ASP A 166 42.64 -20.30 4.47
CA ASP A 166 42.87 -19.39 5.59
C ASP A 166 41.68 -19.31 6.58
N GLY A 167 40.53 -19.86 6.19
CA GLY A 167 39.29 -19.82 6.96
C GLY A 167 38.71 -18.41 7.15
N ALA A 168 39.20 -17.42 6.40
CA ALA A 168 38.85 -16.01 6.61
C ALA A 168 37.37 -15.71 6.34
N TYR A 169 36.74 -16.50 5.47
CA TYR A 169 35.33 -16.36 5.14
C TYR A 169 34.70 -17.69 4.71
N LYS A 170 33.38 -17.72 4.66
CA LYS A 170 32.59 -18.85 4.17
C LYS A 170 31.55 -18.35 3.19
N ILE A 171 31.56 -18.90 1.99
CA ILE A 171 30.56 -18.58 0.97
C ILE A 171 29.60 -19.76 0.91
N THR A 172 28.32 -19.46 1.01
CA THR A 172 27.25 -20.46 0.97
C THR A 172 26.43 -20.22 -0.29
N PHE A 173 26.15 -21.29 -1.02
CA PHE A 173 25.29 -21.27 -2.20
C PHE A 173 24.16 -22.27 -1.96
N THR A 174 22.97 -21.77 -1.65
CA THR A 174 21.75 -22.59 -1.48
C THR A 174 20.74 -22.33 -2.60
N ASP A 175 19.79 -23.24 -2.75
CA ASP A 175 18.63 -23.03 -3.62
C ASP A 175 17.84 -21.78 -3.21
N ALA A 176 17.69 -21.54 -1.90
CA ALA A 176 17.04 -20.35 -1.36
C ALA A 176 17.76 -19.04 -1.75
N ASP A 177 19.10 -19.01 -1.71
CA ASP A 177 19.89 -17.82 -2.10
C ASP A 177 19.66 -17.47 -3.57
N PHE A 178 19.61 -18.49 -4.44
CA PHE A 178 19.36 -18.30 -5.86
C PHE A 178 17.89 -17.92 -6.13
N THR A 179 16.93 -18.51 -5.41
CA THR A 179 15.53 -18.08 -5.43
C THR A 179 15.42 -16.60 -5.14
N GLU A 180 16.02 -16.10 -4.06
CA GLU A 180 15.92 -14.69 -3.71
C GLU A 180 16.67 -13.80 -4.70
N PHE A 181 17.81 -14.25 -5.25
CA PHE A 181 18.54 -13.53 -6.28
C PHE A 181 17.75 -13.36 -7.59
N PHE A 182 17.10 -14.41 -8.08
CA PHE A 182 16.39 -14.40 -9.37
C PHE A 182 14.96 -13.83 -9.31
N LYS A 183 14.38 -13.76 -8.10
CA LYS A 183 13.00 -13.28 -7.88
C LYS A 183 12.71 -11.88 -8.42
N PRO A 184 13.58 -10.85 -8.29
CA PRO A 184 13.32 -9.54 -8.88
C PRO A 184 13.22 -9.59 -10.41
N PHE A 185 14.08 -10.37 -11.07
CA PHE A 185 14.11 -10.51 -12.54
C PHE A 185 12.84 -11.19 -13.08
N LEU A 186 12.38 -12.26 -12.40
CA LEU A 186 11.12 -12.90 -12.78
C LEU A 186 9.90 -12.04 -12.50
N ARG A 187 9.89 -11.27 -11.40
CA ARG A 187 8.81 -10.33 -11.12
C ARG A 187 8.67 -9.28 -12.21
N GLU A 188 9.79 -8.72 -12.68
CA GLU A 188 9.80 -7.76 -13.78
C GLU A 188 9.26 -8.38 -15.08
N LYS A 189 9.74 -9.57 -15.45
CA LYS A 189 9.25 -10.28 -16.64
C LYS A 189 7.79 -10.69 -16.54
N THR A 190 7.33 -11.08 -15.34
CA THR A 190 5.93 -11.43 -15.09
C THR A 190 5.01 -10.21 -15.22
N GLU A 191 5.47 -9.04 -14.74
CA GLU A 191 4.75 -7.77 -14.94
C GLU A 191 4.64 -7.41 -16.42
N GLU A 192 5.74 -7.53 -17.17
CA GLU A 192 5.78 -7.29 -18.61
C GLU A 192 4.79 -8.19 -19.35
N ILE A 193 4.78 -9.51 -19.08
CA ILE A 193 3.94 -10.47 -19.82
C ILE A 193 2.45 -10.35 -19.44
N LEU A 194 2.14 -10.17 -18.15
CA LEU A 194 0.77 -10.30 -17.65
C LEU A 194 0.01 -8.97 -17.60
N PHE A 195 0.70 -7.85 -17.39
CA PHE A 195 0.04 -6.59 -17.03
C PHE A 195 0.43 -5.40 -17.94
N ARG A 196 1.51 -5.51 -18.73
CA ARG A 196 1.88 -4.50 -19.73
C ARG A 196 1.63 -5.07 -21.13
N ARG A 197 0.65 -4.51 -21.85
CA ARG A 197 0.54 -4.68 -23.31
C ARG A 197 1.17 -3.49 -24.00
#